data_AF-A0A382KX93-F1
#
_entry.id   AF-A0A382KX93-F1
#
_cell.length_a   1.000
_cell.length_b   1.000
_cell.length_c   1.000
_cell.angle_alpha   90.00
_cell.angle_beta   90.00
_cell.angle_gamma   90.00
#
_symmetry.space_group_name_H-M   'P 1'
#
loop_
_entity.id
_entity.type
_entity.pdbx_description
1 polymer ?
#
loop_
_entity_poly.entity_id
_entity_poly.type
_entity_poly.pdbx_seq_one_letter_code
_entity_poly.pdbx_strand_id
1 'polypeptide(L)'
;MAIMIECRGMVPGGKGRREKRCSERNPYGSKNCRRCERSLKRGGGVYWIEWRDHGRKKRKRIGPSKEAAELRLGEIRRALVEERYIDRDKGARMSLGELASWYLGLPEVGAKRSWKRDVQLLGAVTRHLGENILIKDLNKGMMDGYATERLKEDSPARKGERIRPATVNKERMAINAALNRG
;
A
#
# COMPACT_ATOMS: atom_id res chain seq x y z
N MET A 1 5.80 -15.99 6.74
CA MET A 1 5.77 -16.78 5.49
C MET A 1 6.58 -18.04 5.75
N ALA A 2 6.25 -19.18 5.15
CA ALA A 2 6.91 -20.45 5.43
C ALA A 2 6.96 -21.35 4.19
N ILE A 3 8.00 -22.17 4.11
CA ILE A 3 8.06 -23.30 3.17
C ILE A 3 7.56 -24.54 3.91
N MET A 4 6.76 -25.34 3.21
CA MET A 4 6.24 -26.62 3.67
C MET A 4 6.64 -27.72 2.69
N ILE A 5 6.82 -28.94 3.19
CA ILE A 5 7.07 -30.13 2.38
C ILE A 5 5.92 -31.13 2.53
N GLU A 6 5.25 -31.43 1.42
CA GLU A 6 4.23 -32.47 1.34
C GLU A 6 4.92 -33.82 1.13
N CYS A 7 4.69 -34.75 2.06
CA CYS A 7 5.17 -36.11 1.94
C CYS A 7 4.47 -36.81 0.76
N ARG A 8 5.20 -37.58 -0.04
CA ARG A 8 4.65 -38.44 -1.12
C ARG A 8 4.98 -39.92 -0.93
N GLY A 9 5.33 -40.32 0.30
CA GLY A 9 5.61 -41.72 0.64
C GLY A 9 4.39 -42.62 0.42
N MET A 10 4.60 -43.82 -0.10
CA MET A 10 3.54 -44.83 -0.13
C MET A 10 3.23 -45.29 1.29
N VAL A 11 1.94 -45.36 1.62
CA VAL A 11 1.44 -45.91 2.87
C VAL A 11 0.51 -47.08 2.56
N PRO A 12 0.59 -48.19 3.33
CA PRO A 12 -0.29 -49.33 3.12
C PRO A 12 -1.75 -48.90 3.27
N GLY A 13 -2.59 -49.33 2.33
CA GLY A 13 -4.04 -49.25 2.51
C GLY A 13 -4.47 -50.24 3.59
N GLY A 14 -5.49 -49.92 4.38
CA GLY A 14 -6.10 -50.90 5.30
C GLY A 14 -6.59 -52.15 4.55
N LYS A 15 -6.90 -53.25 5.27
CA LYS A 15 -7.30 -54.55 4.68
C LYS A 15 -8.24 -54.38 3.48
N GLY A 16 -7.77 -54.76 2.29
CA GLY A 16 -8.50 -54.69 1.01
C GLY A 16 -8.36 -53.39 0.21
N ARG A 17 -7.59 -52.39 0.67
CA ARG A 17 -7.36 -51.12 -0.06
C ARG A 17 -5.96 -51.06 -0.69
N ARG A 18 -5.88 -50.55 -1.92
CA ARG A 18 -4.61 -50.29 -2.61
C ARG A 18 -3.76 -49.29 -1.83
N GLU A 19 -2.44 -49.44 -1.92
CA GLU A 19 -1.48 -48.48 -1.36
C GLU A 19 -1.78 -47.06 -1.87
N LYS A 20 -1.67 -46.07 -0.99
CA LYS A 20 -1.90 -44.66 -1.34
C LYS A 20 -0.68 -43.83 -1.04
N ARG A 21 -0.50 -42.73 -1.77
CA ARG A 21 0.53 -41.75 -1.42
C ARG A 21 0.07 -40.96 -0.20
N CYS A 22 0.97 -40.76 0.75
CA CYS A 22 0.86 -39.73 1.76
C CYS A 22 0.71 -38.37 1.06
N SER A 23 0.04 -37.44 1.73
CA SER A 23 -0.13 -36.04 1.31
C SER A 23 0.00 -35.08 2.49
N GLU A 24 0.62 -35.56 3.58
CA GLU A 24 0.79 -34.79 4.81
C GLU A 24 1.79 -33.66 4.58
N ARG A 25 1.44 -32.44 4.98
CA ARG A 25 2.32 -31.27 4.87
C ARG A 25 3.05 -31.05 6.17
N ASN A 26 4.37 -31.02 6.09
CA ASN A 26 5.27 -30.85 7.21
C ASN A 26 6.02 -29.53 7.05
N PRO A 27 6.36 -28.82 8.14
CA PRO A 27 7.24 -27.66 8.04
C PRO A 27 8.58 -28.04 7.44
N TYR A 28 9.12 -27.15 6.62
CA TYR A 28 10.46 -27.29 6.10
C TYR A 28 11.47 -27.42 7.27
N GLY A 29 12.44 -28.35 7.14
CA GLY A 29 13.38 -28.72 8.20
C GLY A 29 12.97 -29.95 9.04
N SER A 30 11.73 -30.44 8.92
CA SER A 30 11.31 -31.68 9.57
C SER A 30 12.10 -32.87 9.02
N LYS A 31 12.69 -33.70 9.90
CA LYS A 31 13.45 -34.90 9.48
C LYS A 31 12.51 -35.97 8.90
N ASN A 32 11.38 -36.20 9.57
CA ASN A 32 10.43 -37.27 9.25
C ASN A 32 9.01 -36.70 9.07
N CYS A 33 8.17 -37.39 8.30
CA CYS A 33 6.76 -37.07 8.13
C CYS A 33 6.00 -37.32 9.43
N ARG A 34 5.20 -36.35 9.90
CA ARG A 34 4.41 -36.45 11.14
C ARG A 34 3.32 -37.53 11.11
N ARG A 35 2.95 -38.00 9.91
CA ARG A 35 1.85 -38.96 9.72
C ARG A 35 2.33 -40.38 9.45
N CYS A 36 3.38 -40.55 8.64
CA CYS A 36 3.85 -41.87 8.22
C CYS A 36 5.33 -42.11 8.54
N GLU A 37 5.96 -41.21 9.29
CA GLU A 37 7.33 -41.30 9.82
C GLU A 37 8.44 -41.43 8.78
N ARG A 38 8.11 -41.45 7.49
CA ARG A 38 9.07 -41.52 6.40
C ARG A 38 9.96 -40.28 6.38
N SER A 39 11.25 -40.50 6.13
CA SER A 39 12.25 -39.44 5.97
C SER A 39 11.87 -38.47 4.85
N LEU A 40 11.92 -37.18 5.16
CA LEU A 40 11.66 -36.08 4.23
C LEU A 40 12.96 -35.53 3.59
N LYS A 41 14.14 -35.97 4.08
CA LYS A 41 15.45 -35.44 3.65
C LYS A 41 15.86 -35.82 2.22
N ARG A 42 15.37 -36.94 1.68
CA ARG A 42 15.80 -37.49 0.37
C ARG A 42 14.97 -37.03 -0.83
N GLY A 43 14.54 -35.77 -0.85
CA GLY A 43 14.04 -35.11 -2.08
C GLY A 43 12.73 -35.64 -2.69
N GLY A 44 12.01 -36.56 -2.03
CA GLY A 44 10.78 -37.15 -2.57
C GLY A 44 9.48 -36.39 -2.25
N GLY A 45 9.57 -35.17 -1.72
CA GLY A 45 8.42 -34.36 -1.31
C GLY A 45 8.07 -33.28 -2.33
N VAL A 46 6.88 -32.70 -2.20
CA VAL A 46 6.46 -31.52 -2.97
C VAL A 46 6.54 -30.30 -2.08
N TYR A 47 7.27 -29.28 -2.49
CA TYR A 47 7.37 -28.01 -1.80
C TYR A 47 6.15 -27.13 -2.04
N TRP A 48 5.72 -26.50 -0.96
CA TRP A 48 4.66 -25.50 -0.90
C TRP A 48 5.19 -24.26 -0.21
N ILE A 49 4.67 -23.11 -0.61
CA ILE A 49 4.89 -21.85 0.09
C ILE A 49 3.58 -21.38 0.70
N GLU A 50 3.64 -20.88 1.94
CA GLU A 50 2.53 -20.30 2.66
C GLU A 50 2.85 -18.87 3.09
N TRP A 51 1.94 -17.94 2.82
CA TRP A 51 2.09 -16.55 3.23
C TRP A 51 0.75 -15.96 3.66
N ARG A 52 0.79 -14.79 4.28
CA ARG A 52 -0.39 -13.98 4.58
C ARG A 52 -0.35 -12.76 3.69
N ASP A 53 -1.50 -12.45 3.13
CA ASP A 53 -1.71 -11.34 2.23
C ASP A 53 -3.07 -10.70 2.59
N HIS A 54 -3.07 -9.41 2.93
CA HIS A 54 -4.23 -8.69 3.50
C HIS A 54 -5.02 -9.50 4.55
N GLY A 55 -4.31 -10.09 5.53
CA GLY A 55 -4.90 -10.91 6.60
C GLY A 55 -5.30 -12.34 6.20
N ARG A 56 -5.47 -12.61 4.90
CA ARG A 56 -5.84 -13.94 4.37
C ARG A 56 -4.61 -14.82 4.18
N LYS A 57 -4.72 -16.11 4.54
CA LYS A 57 -3.65 -17.08 4.35
C LYS A 57 -3.70 -17.62 2.91
N LYS A 58 -2.65 -17.38 2.13
CA LYS A 58 -2.47 -17.91 0.77
C LYS A 58 -1.43 -19.03 0.77
N ARG A 59 -1.60 -19.97 -0.15
CA ARG A 59 -0.73 -21.15 -0.30
C ARG A 59 -0.53 -21.44 -1.79
N LYS A 60 0.69 -21.81 -2.17
CA LYS A 60 1.01 -22.17 -3.56
C LYS A 60 1.89 -23.43 -3.59
N ARG A 61 1.51 -24.36 -4.46
CA ARG A 61 2.30 -25.57 -4.77
C ARG A 61 3.39 -25.19 -5.75
N ILE A 62 4.64 -25.56 -5.46
CA ILE A 62 5.80 -25.23 -6.31
C ILE A 62 6.26 -26.45 -7.10
N GLY A 63 6.42 -27.60 -6.45
CA GLY A 63 6.94 -28.81 -7.09
C GLY A 63 8.07 -29.45 -6.28
N PRO A 64 8.87 -30.34 -6.87
CA PRO A 64 9.91 -31.08 -6.15
C PRO A 64 11.19 -30.26 -5.91
N SER A 65 11.38 -29.12 -6.57
CA SER A 65 12.58 -28.27 -6.39
C SER A 65 12.45 -27.37 -5.16
N LYS A 66 13.42 -27.53 -4.25
CA LYS A 66 13.58 -26.67 -3.08
C LYS A 66 13.95 -25.25 -3.49
N GLU A 67 14.94 -25.12 -4.37
CA GLU A 67 15.46 -23.84 -4.84
C GLU A 67 14.37 -23.00 -5.51
N ALA A 68 13.52 -23.63 -6.32
CA ALA A 68 12.37 -22.96 -6.93
C ALA A 68 11.38 -22.43 -5.87
N ALA A 69 11.22 -23.13 -4.74
CA ALA A 69 10.35 -22.69 -3.66
C ALA A 69 10.94 -21.52 -2.87
N GLU A 70 12.26 -21.55 -2.62
CA GLU A 70 12.97 -20.43 -1.98
C GLU A 70 12.96 -19.18 -2.86
N LEU A 71 13.24 -19.31 -4.16
CA LEU A 71 13.18 -18.22 -5.12
C LEU A 71 11.78 -17.60 -5.17
N ARG A 72 10.73 -18.42 -5.32
CA ARG A 72 9.34 -17.92 -5.32
C ARG A 72 8.93 -17.28 -3.99
N LEU A 73 9.41 -17.79 -2.85
CA LEU A 73 9.16 -17.16 -1.56
C LEU A 73 9.83 -15.79 -1.47
N GLY A 74 11.05 -15.67 -1.99
CA GLY A 74 11.79 -14.41 -2.09
C GLY A 74 11.08 -13.38 -2.96
N GLU A 75 10.59 -13.79 -4.14
CA GLU A 75 9.78 -12.93 -5.03
C GLU A 75 8.53 -12.41 -4.33
N ILE A 76 7.76 -13.28 -3.66
CA ILE A 76 6.55 -12.85 -2.94
C ILE A 76 6.91 -11.96 -1.75
N ARG A 77 8.01 -12.24 -1.04
CA ARG A 77 8.47 -11.39 0.06
C ARG A 77 8.83 -10.00 -0.45
N ARG A 78 9.53 -9.92 -1.58
CA ARG A 78 9.87 -8.66 -2.23
C ARG A 78 8.62 -7.93 -2.70
N ALA A 79 7.70 -8.61 -3.39
CA ALA A 79 6.43 -8.01 -3.83
C ALA A 79 5.59 -7.50 -2.65
N LEU A 80 5.49 -8.23 -1.54
CA LEU A 80 4.80 -7.76 -0.33
C LEU A 80 5.53 -6.59 0.33
N VAL A 81 6.85 -6.55 0.31
CA VAL A 81 7.63 -5.42 0.82
C VAL A 81 7.47 -4.22 -0.10
N GLU A 82 7.55 -4.39 -1.41
CA GLU A 82 7.37 -3.35 -2.43
C GLU A 82 5.94 -2.82 -2.40
N GLU A 83 4.90 -3.64 -2.39
CA GLU A 83 3.51 -3.20 -2.22
C GLU A 83 3.34 -2.43 -0.89
N ARG A 84 3.92 -2.92 0.22
CA ARG A 84 3.91 -2.19 1.51
C ARG A 84 4.78 -0.92 1.49
N TYR A 85 5.73 -0.81 0.58
CA TYR A 85 6.67 0.31 0.50
C TYR A 85 6.16 1.38 -0.47
N ILE A 86 5.47 0.96 -1.54
CA ILE A 86 4.65 1.81 -2.42
C ILE A 86 3.48 2.38 -1.60
N ASP A 87 2.88 1.61 -0.69
CA ASP A 87 1.88 2.10 0.28
C ASP A 87 2.51 2.91 1.45
N ARG A 88 3.85 3.00 1.51
CA ARG A 88 4.61 3.94 2.36
C ARG A 88 5.15 5.10 1.53
N ASP A 89 4.40 5.49 0.50
CA ASP A 89 4.63 6.74 -0.20
C ASP A 89 4.75 7.88 0.82
N LYS A 90 5.72 8.77 0.64
CA LYS A 90 5.92 9.89 1.56
C LYS A 90 4.66 10.75 1.71
N GLY A 91 3.80 10.77 0.68
CA GLY A 91 2.46 11.38 0.72
C GLY A 91 1.50 10.78 1.75
N ALA A 92 1.67 9.52 2.19
CA ALA A 92 0.81 8.89 3.20
C ALA A 92 1.08 9.39 4.63
N ARG A 93 2.22 10.06 4.85
CA ARG A 93 2.62 10.67 6.12
C ARG A 93 2.70 12.19 6.08
N MET A 94 2.77 12.77 4.88
CA MET A 94 2.86 14.21 4.72
C MET A 94 1.50 14.86 5.02
N SER A 95 1.52 15.87 5.87
CA SER A 95 0.36 16.72 6.13
C SER A 95 0.14 17.71 4.98
N LEU A 96 -1.05 18.29 4.89
CA LEU A 96 -1.38 19.32 3.91
C LEU A 96 -0.50 20.57 4.08
N GLY A 97 -0.17 20.92 5.33
CA GLY A 97 0.75 22.03 5.63
C GLY A 97 2.19 21.72 5.19
N GLU A 98 2.65 20.49 5.38
CA GLU A 98 3.96 20.04 4.90
C GLU A 98 4.03 20.03 3.36
N LEU A 99 2.98 19.56 2.68
CA LEU A 99 2.87 19.63 1.22
C LEU A 99 2.98 21.07 0.71
N ALA A 100 2.20 21.99 1.30
CA ALA A 100 2.18 23.38 0.89
C ALA A 100 3.56 24.04 1.10
N SER A 101 4.18 23.80 2.26
CA SER A 101 5.51 24.33 2.59
C SER A 101 6.58 23.79 1.65
N TRP A 102 6.57 22.48 1.39
CA TRP A 102 7.49 21.83 0.46
C TRP A 102 7.33 22.40 -0.96
N TYR A 103 6.09 22.47 -1.47
CA TYR A 103 5.81 22.96 -2.82
C TYR A 103 6.26 24.43 -3.02
N LEU A 104 5.97 25.29 -2.04
CA LEU A 104 6.35 26.70 -2.07
C LEU A 104 7.86 26.93 -1.91
N GLY A 105 8.58 25.96 -1.33
CA GLY A 105 10.03 25.97 -1.17
C GLY A 105 10.81 25.52 -2.41
N LEU A 106 10.14 24.99 -3.44
CA LEU A 106 10.80 24.59 -4.69
C LEU A 106 11.37 25.81 -5.44
N PRO A 107 12.63 25.78 -5.90
CA PRO A 107 13.25 26.92 -6.59
C PRO A 107 12.45 27.41 -7.80
N GLU A 108 11.91 26.49 -8.60
CA GLU A 108 11.11 26.84 -9.77
C GLU A 108 9.76 27.45 -9.43
N VAL A 109 9.19 27.14 -8.25
CA VAL A 109 7.94 27.73 -7.76
C VAL A 109 8.23 29.11 -7.18
N GLY A 110 9.31 29.25 -6.40
CA GLY A 110 9.81 30.51 -5.87
C GLY A 110 10.14 31.55 -6.95
N ALA A 111 10.63 31.09 -8.11
CA ALA A 111 10.95 31.96 -9.24
C ALA A 111 9.72 32.50 -10.01
N LYS A 112 8.51 31.97 -9.77
CA LYS A 112 7.30 32.40 -10.49
C LYS A 112 6.92 33.84 -10.10
N ARG A 113 6.53 34.64 -11.11
CA ARG A 113 5.86 35.94 -10.86
C ARG A 113 4.57 35.78 -10.04
N SER A 114 3.93 34.61 -10.12
CA SER A 114 2.71 34.28 -9.37
C SER A 114 2.96 33.79 -7.94
N TRP A 115 4.20 33.66 -7.48
CA TRP A 115 4.52 33.01 -6.20
C TRP A 115 3.72 33.56 -5.02
N LYS A 116 3.62 34.90 -4.88
CA LYS A 116 2.81 35.53 -3.82
C LYS A 116 1.34 35.12 -3.86
N ARG A 117 0.81 34.90 -5.07
CA ARG A 117 -0.56 34.43 -5.27
C ARG A 117 -0.69 32.94 -4.92
N ASP A 118 0.31 32.13 -5.26
CA ASP A 118 0.34 30.70 -4.91
C ASP A 118 0.36 30.51 -3.39
N VAL A 119 1.14 31.31 -2.66
CA VAL A 119 1.14 31.37 -1.19
C VAL A 119 -0.26 31.68 -0.64
N GLN A 120 -0.95 32.69 -1.18
CA GLN A 120 -2.29 33.06 -0.74
C GLN A 120 -3.32 31.95 -0.99
N LEU A 121 -3.27 31.31 -2.17
CA LEU A 121 -4.20 30.26 -2.54
C LEU A 121 -4.02 29.00 -1.67
N LEU A 122 -2.78 28.55 -1.47
CA LEU A 122 -2.49 27.40 -0.60
C LEU A 122 -2.76 27.70 0.86
N GLY A 123 -2.46 28.92 1.32
CA GLY A 123 -2.77 29.40 2.67
C GLY A 123 -4.27 29.39 2.97
N ALA A 124 -5.11 29.76 2.00
CA ALA A 124 -6.55 29.72 2.16
C ALA A 124 -7.08 28.30 2.37
N VAL A 125 -6.51 27.31 1.68
CA VAL A 125 -7.01 25.94 1.78
C VAL A 125 -6.48 25.23 3.02
N THR A 126 -5.19 25.38 3.31
CA THR A 126 -4.56 24.83 4.53
C THR A 126 -5.25 25.36 5.80
N ARG A 127 -5.62 26.65 5.84
CA ARG A 127 -6.40 27.23 6.94
C ARG A 127 -7.76 26.54 7.14
N HIS A 128 -8.45 26.23 6.04
CA HIS A 128 -9.81 25.69 6.08
C HIS A 128 -9.84 24.19 6.40
N LEU A 129 -9.03 23.41 5.69
CA LEU A 129 -8.99 21.96 5.85
C LEU A 129 -8.14 21.52 7.05
N GLY A 130 -7.31 22.42 7.57
CA GLY A 130 -6.35 22.17 8.64
C GLY A 130 -4.99 21.77 8.08
N GLU A 131 -3.91 22.30 8.66
CA GLU A 131 -2.54 22.01 8.24
C GLU A 131 -2.13 20.56 8.54
N ASN A 132 -2.66 20.00 9.62
CA ASN A 132 -2.30 18.66 10.11
C ASN A 132 -3.04 17.51 9.41
N ILE A 133 -3.97 17.80 8.51
CA ILE A 133 -4.65 16.74 7.77
C ILE A 133 -3.65 15.99 6.90
N LEU A 134 -3.66 14.67 6.94
CA LEU A 134 -2.80 13.87 6.07
C LEU A 134 -3.34 13.90 4.65
N ILE A 135 -2.45 13.97 3.66
CA ILE A 135 -2.85 14.01 2.25
C ILE A 135 -3.71 12.81 1.87
N LYS A 136 -3.38 11.63 2.40
CA LYS A 136 -4.16 10.39 2.17
C LYS A 136 -5.61 10.46 2.67
N ASP A 137 -5.91 11.35 3.61
CA ASP A 137 -7.24 11.50 4.21
C ASP A 137 -8.07 12.56 3.46
N LEU A 138 -7.44 13.35 2.56
CA LEU A 138 -8.14 14.26 1.67
C LEU A 138 -9.03 13.46 0.70
N ASN A 139 -10.32 13.78 0.71
CA ASN A 139 -11.29 13.18 -0.18
C ASN A 139 -12.19 14.23 -0.82
N LYS A 140 -12.96 13.81 -1.83
CA LYS A 140 -13.84 14.71 -2.59
C LYS A 140 -14.87 15.42 -1.69
N GLY A 141 -15.41 14.74 -0.69
CA GLY A 141 -16.38 15.31 0.24
C GLY A 141 -15.80 16.47 1.05
N MET A 142 -14.54 16.37 1.49
CA MET A 142 -13.85 17.46 2.18
C MET A 142 -13.62 18.66 1.27
N MET A 143 -13.23 18.43 0.01
CA MET A 143 -13.01 19.51 -0.96
C MET A 143 -14.31 20.19 -1.39
N ASP A 144 -15.41 19.45 -1.45
CA ASP A 144 -16.73 20.01 -1.76
C ASP A 144 -17.27 20.80 -0.55
N GLY A 145 -17.08 20.29 0.68
CA GLY A 145 -17.36 21.02 1.91
C GLY A 145 -16.56 22.32 2.03
N TYR A 146 -15.26 22.27 1.72
CA TYR A 146 -14.41 23.45 1.61
C TYR A 146 -14.99 24.47 0.63
N ALA A 147 -15.39 24.05 -0.58
CA ALA A 147 -15.92 24.96 -1.58
C ALA A 147 -17.21 25.64 -1.11
N THR A 148 -18.11 24.89 -0.47
CA THR A 148 -19.36 25.42 0.09
C THR A 148 -19.11 26.46 1.17
N GLU A 149 -18.21 26.18 2.12
CA GLU A 149 -17.91 27.13 3.20
C GLU A 149 -17.12 28.34 2.71
N ARG A 150 -16.17 28.14 1.78
CA ARG A 150 -15.36 29.21 1.22
C ARG A 150 -16.19 30.26 0.48
N LEU A 151 -17.24 29.84 -0.23
CA LEU A 151 -18.16 30.74 -0.94
C LEU A 151 -19.00 31.62 -0.02
N LYS A 152 -19.17 31.24 1.26
CA LYS A 152 -19.89 32.04 2.26
C LYS A 152 -19.00 33.10 2.90
N GLU A 153 -17.68 33.02 2.75
CA GLU A 153 -16.79 34.02 3.33
C GLU A 153 -16.82 35.35 2.57
N ASP A 154 -16.54 36.44 3.30
CA ASP A 154 -16.38 37.75 2.71
C ASP A 154 -15.07 37.83 1.90
N SER A 155 -15.13 38.54 0.78
CA SER A 155 -13.99 38.74 -0.10
C SER A 155 -13.05 39.79 0.48
N PRO A 156 -11.78 39.45 0.79
CA PRO A 156 -10.82 40.43 1.26
C PRO A 156 -10.46 41.45 0.18
N ALA A 157 -10.64 41.09 -1.10
CA ALA A 157 -10.35 41.97 -2.23
C ALA A 157 -11.52 42.93 -2.55
N ARG A 158 -12.73 42.65 -2.05
CA ARG A 158 -13.95 43.40 -2.41
C ARG A 158 -14.87 43.49 -1.21
N LYS A 159 -14.81 44.63 -0.52
CA LYS A 159 -15.60 44.91 0.67
C LYS A 159 -17.09 44.76 0.37
N GLY A 160 -17.78 43.95 1.17
CA GLY A 160 -19.22 43.69 1.03
C GLY A 160 -19.59 42.62 -0.01
N GLU A 161 -18.63 42.06 -0.76
CA GLU A 161 -18.87 40.92 -1.65
C GLU A 161 -18.43 39.62 -0.97
N ARG A 162 -19.06 38.50 -1.34
CA ARG A 162 -18.61 37.15 -0.99
C ARG A 162 -17.49 36.67 -1.93
N ILE A 163 -16.76 35.63 -1.53
CA ILE A 163 -15.77 34.97 -2.39
C ILE A 163 -16.43 34.43 -3.66
N ARG A 164 -15.83 34.73 -4.82
CA ARG A 164 -16.32 34.25 -6.11
C ARG A 164 -15.95 32.77 -6.33
N PRO A 165 -16.80 31.99 -7.03
CA PRO A 165 -16.48 30.62 -7.45
C PRO A 165 -15.17 30.48 -8.21
N ALA A 166 -14.83 31.50 -9.03
CA ALA A 166 -13.56 31.53 -9.75
C ALA A 166 -12.33 31.57 -8.82
N THR A 167 -12.45 32.15 -7.63
CA THR A 167 -11.39 32.14 -6.61
C THR A 167 -11.24 30.74 -6.01
N VAL A 168 -12.35 30.12 -5.61
CA VAL A 168 -12.38 28.75 -5.07
C VAL A 168 -11.79 27.76 -6.06
N ASN A 169 -12.12 27.89 -7.35
CA ASN A 169 -11.54 27.04 -8.39
C ASN A 169 -10.02 27.22 -8.51
N LYS A 170 -9.48 28.44 -8.38
CA LYS A 170 -8.03 28.69 -8.36
C LYS A 170 -7.37 28.07 -7.13
N GLU A 171 -8.03 28.14 -5.97
CA GLU A 171 -7.57 27.50 -4.73
C GLU A 171 -7.48 25.97 -4.90
N ARG A 172 -8.52 25.33 -5.46
CA ARG A 172 -8.51 23.89 -5.79
C ARG A 172 -7.41 23.52 -6.79
N MET A 173 -7.23 24.33 -7.83
CA MET A 173 -6.18 24.11 -8.83
C MET A 173 -4.77 24.22 -8.24
N ALA A 174 -4.54 25.15 -7.30
CA ALA A 174 -3.25 25.32 -6.65
C ALA A 174 -2.86 24.07 -5.84
N ILE A 175 -3.80 23.49 -5.07
CA ILE A 175 -3.55 22.23 -4.35
C ILE A 175 -3.30 21.08 -5.32
N ASN A 176 -4.11 20.94 -6.37
CA ASN A 176 -3.91 19.87 -7.35
C ASN A 176 -2.53 19.98 -8.01
N ALA A 177 -2.04 21.20 -8.27
CA ALA A 177 -0.70 21.42 -8.77
C ALA A 177 0.40 21.00 -7.77
N ALA A 178 0.17 21.19 -6.47
CA ALA A 178 1.07 20.70 -5.43
C ALA A 178 1.03 19.18 -5.30
N LEU A 179 -0.16 18.59 -5.25
CA LEU A 179 -0.37 17.14 -5.16
C LEU A 179 0.23 16.37 -6.34
N ASN A 180 0.08 16.88 -7.56
CA ASN A 180 0.62 16.24 -8.76
C ASN A 180 2.15 16.32 -8.87
N ARG A 181 2.80 17.11 -8.01
CA ARG A 181 4.25 17.33 -8.02
C ARG A 181 4.97 16.42 -7.02
N GLY A 182 4.29 16.03 -5.94
CA GLY A 182 4.79 15.15 -4.88
C GLY A 182 4.55 13.69 -5.20
#